data_AF-A0A1E1WUJ9-F1
#
_entry.id   AF-A0A1E1WUJ9-F1
#
_cell.length_a   1.000
_cell.length_b   1.000
_cell.length_c   1.000
_cell.angle_alpha   90.00
_cell.angle_beta   90.00
_cell.angle_gamma   90.00
#
_symmetry.space_group_name_H-M   'P 1'
#
loop_
_entity.id
_entity.type
_entity.pdbx_description
1 polymer ?
#
loop_
_entity_poly.entity_id
_entity_poly.type
_entity_poly.pdbx_seq_one_letter_code
_entity_poly.pdbx_strand_id
1 'polypeptide(L)'
;MTAEPQTKAKLPYLSSDKQLTFIKLSVLSMAAILSFATRLFSVLRFESVIHEFDPYFNYRTTRYLTEEGFYNFHNWFDDRAWYPLGRIIGGTIYPGLMVTSATLYNVMQFFNITIDIRNVCVFLAPFFSSLTTIVTYLLTKELKDEGAGLVAAAMIAIVPGYISRSVAGSYDNEGIAIFCMLLTYYFWIKAVNTGTILWATMTALAYFYMVSSWGGYVFLINL
;
A
#
# COMPACT_ATOMS: atom_id res chain seq x y z
N MET A 1 0.83 0.45 66.07
CA MET A 1 0.68 -0.01 64.68
C MET A 1 -0.18 0.99 63.93
N THR A 2 0.44 2.03 63.38
CA THR A 2 -0.22 2.99 62.49
C THR A 2 0.30 2.69 61.09
N ALA A 3 -0.55 2.09 60.26
CA ALA A 3 -0.22 1.75 58.89
C ALA A 3 -0.02 3.04 58.06
N GLU A 4 1.15 3.16 57.42
CA GLU A 4 1.41 4.21 56.44
C GLU A 4 0.47 4.07 55.23
N PRO A 5 -0.06 5.18 54.68
CA PRO A 5 -0.89 5.11 53.48
C PRO A 5 0.01 4.79 52.29
N GLN A 6 -0.28 3.66 51.64
CA GLN A 6 0.37 3.25 50.39
C GLN A 6 0.32 4.37 49.36
N THR A 7 1.50 4.85 48.99
CA THR A 7 1.75 5.80 47.91
C THR A 7 1.20 5.21 46.62
N LYS A 8 0.01 5.66 46.19
CA LYS A 8 -0.52 5.37 44.85
C LYS A 8 0.55 5.78 43.86
N ALA A 9 1.09 4.81 43.12
CA ALA A 9 2.02 5.06 42.03
C ALA A 9 1.39 6.09 41.08
N LYS A 10 1.93 7.31 41.10
CA LYS A 10 1.56 8.34 40.13
C LYS A 10 2.02 7.82 38.78
N LEU A 11 1.11 7.27 37.97
CA LEU A 11 1.34 7.22 36.53
C LEU A 11 1.79 8.63 36.12
N PRO A 12 2.87 8.78 35.33
CA PRO A 12 3.27 10.09 34.87
C PRO A 12 2.08 10.69 34.13
N TYR A 13 1.49 11.76 34.68
CA TYR A 13 0.40 12.48 34.05
C TYR A 13 0.92 13.04 32.73
N LEU A 14 0.73 12.29 31.64
CA LEU A 14 1.01 12.78 30.30
C LEU A 14 0.18 14.06 30.11
N SER A 15 0.80 15.10 29.54
CA SER A 15 0.08 16.29 29.07
C SER A 15 -1.07 15.86 28.15
N SER A 16 -2.20 16.59 28.18
CA SER A 16 -3.39 16.30 27.38
C SER A 16 -3.07 16.12 25.89
N ASP A 17 -2.12 16.89 25.35
CA ASP A 17 -1.68 16.76 23.94
C ASP A 17 -0.96 15.44 23.66
N LYS A 18 -0.15 14.98 24.64
CA LYS A 18 0.54 13.68 24.54
C LYS A 18 -0.46 12.53 24.64
N GLN A 19 -1.48 12.66 25.48
CA GLN A 19 -2.56 11.66 25.59
C GLN A 19 -3.35 11.58 24.28
N LEU A 20 -3.71 12.73 23.69
CA LEU A 20 -4.42 12.77 22.42
C LEU A 20 -3.60 12.17 21.28
N THR A 21 -2.30 12.48 21.23
CA THR A 21 -1.37 11.91 20.23
C THR A 21 -1.24 10.39 20.40
N PHE A 22 -1.15 9.92 21.64
CA PHE A 22 -1.11 8.48 21.94
C PHE A 22 -2.38 7.77 21.49
N ILE A 23 -3.56 8.36 21.72
CA ILE A 23 -4.84 7.81 21.26
C ILE A 23 -4.86 7.74 19.73
N LYS A 24 -4.48 8.81 19.03
CA LYS A 24 -4.43 8.83 17.55
C LYS A 24 -3.52 7.74 17.01
N LEU A 25 -2.30 7.64 17.54
CA LEU A 25 -1.34 6.62 17.12
C LEU A 25 -1.86 5.20 17.38
N SER A 26 -2.50 4.99 18.53
CA SER A 26 -3.10 3.70 18.90
C SER A 26 -4.22 3.30 17.93
N VAL A 27 -5.14 4.21 17.64
CA VAL A 27 -6.26 3.96 16.73
C VAL A 27 -5.77 3.69 15.31
N LEU A 28 -4.82 4.49 14.80
CA LEU A 28 -4.26 4.27 13.47
C LEU A 28 -3.49 2.96 13.38
N SER A 29 -2.72 2.60 14.41
CA SER A 29 -2.00 1.32 14.45
C SER A 29 -2.97 0.15 14.46
N MET A 30 -4.02 0.21 15.29
CA MET A 30 -5.07 -0.80 15.32
C MET A 30 -5.81 -0.91 13.98
N ALA A 31 -6.14 0.21 13.35
CA ALA A 31 -6.82 0.23 12.06
C ALA A 31 -5.93 -0.36 10.94
N ALA A 32 -4.63 -0.03 10.92
CA ALA A 32 -3.68 -0.58 9.96
C ALA A 32 -3.47 -2.09 10.14
N ILE A 33 -3.36 -2.56 11.40
CA ILE A 33 -3.28 -4.00 11.73
C ILE A 33 -4.56 -4.72 11.34
N LEU A 34 -5.73 -4.13 11.63
CA LEU A 34 -7.03 -4.69 11.26
C LEU A 34 -7.20 -4.76 9.74
N SER A 35 -6.77 -3.72 9.02
CA SER A 35 -6.75 -3.66 7.55
C SER A 35 -5.95 -4.83 6.97
N PHE A 36 -4.78 -5.12 7.54
CA PHE A 36 -3.94 -6.25 7.15
C PHE A 36 -4.62 -7.59 7.48
N ALA A 37 -5.03 -7.77 8.74
CA ALA A 37 -5.56 -9.04 9.26
C ALA A 37 -6.84 -9.49 8.54
N THR A 38 -7.75 -8.56 8.22
CA THR A 38 -9.01 -8.88 7.53
C THR A 38 -8.81 -9.39 6.10
N ARG A 39 -7.62 -9.21 5.51
CA ARG A 39 -7.28 -9.66 4.15
C ARG A 39 -6.57 -11.01 4.10
N LEU A 40 -6.27 -11.63 5.25
CA LEU A 40 -5.52 -12.88 5.34
C LEU A 40 -6.38 -14.15 5.28
N PHE A 41 -7.71 -14.04 5.24
CA PHE A 41 -8.58 -15.21 5.36
C PHE A 41 -8.36 -16.29 4.29
N SER A 42 -8.00 -15.91 3.06
CA SER A 42 -7.65 -16.87 2.00
C SER A 42 -6.42 -17.70 2.37
N VAL A 43 -5.35 -17.03 2.77
CA VAL A 43 -4.06 -17.64 3.16
C VAL A 43 -4.16 -18.40 4.47
N LEU A 44 -5.05 -18.03 5.38
CA LEU A 44 -5.26 -18.76 6.65
C LEU A 44 -6.08 -20.04 6.45
N ARG A 45 -7.03 -20.05 5.51
CA ARG A 45 -7.88 -21.21 5.23
C ARG A 45 -7.24 -22.19 4.26
N PHE A 46 -6.46 -21.67 3.32
CA PHE A 46 -5.85 -22.43 2.23
C PHE A 46 -4.33 -22.17 2.22
N GLU A 47 -3.68 -22.40 1.08
CA GLU A 47 -2.24 -22.17 0.94
C GLU A 47 -1.93 -20.73 0.51
N SER A 48 -0.72 -20.28 0.83
CA SER A 48 -0.17 -18.99 0.37
C SER A 48 0.20 -19.08 -1.11
N VAL A 49 -0.80 -18.97 -1.97
CA VAL A 49 -0.68 -19.05 -3.44
C VAL A 49 -1.38 -17.86 -4.07
N ILE A 50 -0.99 -17.53 -5.29
CA ILE A 50 -1.61 -16.48 -6.08
C ILE A 50 -2.97 -16.96 -6.58
N HIS A 51 -3.99 -16.14 -6.36
CA HIS A 51 -5.37 -16.45 -6.70
C HIS A 51 -5.80 -15.72 -7.98
N GLU A 52 -6.91 -16.18 -8.55
CA GLU A 52 -7.47 -15.68 -9.82
C GLU A 52 -6.52 -15.90 -11.01
N PHE A 53 -6.94 -15.47 -12.20
CA PHE A 53 -6.22 -15.74 -13.45
C PHE A 53 -5.26 -14.60 -13.84
N ASP A 54 -5.66 -13.33 -13.64
CA ASP A 54 -4.86 -12.16 -14.02
C ASP A 54 -3.52 -12.06 -13.25
N PRO A 55 -3.47 -12.28 -11.92
CA PRO A 55 -2.25 -12.11 -11.13
C PRO A 55 -1.08 -13.04 -11.51
N TYR A 56 -1.33 -14.16 -12.18
CA TYR A 56 -0.26 -15.07 -12.63
C TYR A 56 0.68 -14.42 -13.64
N PHE A 57 0.15 -13.56 -14.51
CA PHE A 57 0.96 -12.78 -15.44
C PHE A 57 1.83 -11.76 -14.70
N ASN A 58 1.24 -11.05 -13.73
CA ASN A 58 1.95 -10.09 -12.89
C ASN A 58 3.07 -10.78 -12.08
N TYR A 59 2.81 -11.97 -11.57
CA TYR A 59 3.82 -12.75 -10.85
C TYR A 59 4.97 -13.20 -11.75
N ARG A 60 4.67 -13.76 -12.93
CA ARG A 60 5.69 -14.19 -13.89
C ARG A 60 6.60 -13.03 -14.30
N THR A 61 6.02 -11.87 -14.58
CA THR A 61 6.74 -10.65 -14.93
C THR A 61 7.60 -10.13 -13.78
N THR A 62 7.09 -10.20 -12.54
CA THR A 62 7.85 -9.84 -11.33
C THR A 62 9.02 -10.80 -11.11
N ARG A 63 8.81 -12.11 -11.30
CA ARG A 63 9.86 -13.12 -11.18
C ARG A 63 10.97 -12.89 -12.21
N TYR A 64 10.60 -12.62 -13.47
CA TYR A 64 11.55 -12.27 -14.52
C TYR A 64 12.34 -11.01 -14.15
N LEU A 65 11.68 -9.96 -13.64
CA LEU A 65 12.34 -8.74 -13.19
C LEU A 65 13.37 -8.99 -12.08
N THR A 66 13.07 -9.88 -11.14
CA THR A 66 14.00 -10.23 -10.05
C THR A 66 15.15 -11.13 -10.48
N GLU A 67 14.93 -12.03 -11.44
CA GLU A 67 15.92 -13.00 -11.93
C GLU A 67 16.87 -12.36 -12.96
N GLU A 68 16.33 -11.60 -13.91
CA GLU A 68 17.08 -11.07 -15.08
C GLU A 68 17.45 -9.59 -14.95
N GLY A 69 16.86 -8.87 -13.99
CA GLY A 69 17.13 -7.45 -13.75
C GLY A 69 16.30 -6.50 -14.62
N PHE A 70 16.37 -5.21 -14.27
CA PHE A 70 15.49 -4.16 -14.81
C PHE A 70 15.67 -3.91 -16.32
N TYR A 71 16.91 -3.83 -16.82
CA TYR A 71 17.15 -3.52 -18.23
C TYR A 71 16.70 -4.66 -19.16
N ASN A 72 16.87 -5.91 -18.74
CA ASN A 72 16.38 -7.07 -19.46
C ASN A 72 14.85 -7.12 -19.42
N PHE A 73 14.24 -6.80 -18.27
CA PHE A 73 12.79 -6.67 -18.15
C PHE A 73 12.21 -5.57 -19.06
N HIS A 74 12.85 -4.40 -19.10
CA HIS A 74 12.38 -3.27 -19.93
C HIS A 74 12.40 -3.60 -21.43
N ASN A 75 13.36 -4.40 -21.88
CA ASN A 75 13.49 -4.82 -23.28
C ASN A 75 12.93 -6.24 -23.52
N TRP A 76 12.14 -6.79 -22.60
CA TRP A 76 11.73 -8.19 -22.66
C TRP A 76 10.70 -8.44 -23.78
N PHE A 77 11.05 -9.34 -24.69
CA PHE A 77 10.13 -9.96 -25.65
C PHE A 77 9.79 -11.38 -25.19
N ASP A 78 8.51 -11.64 -24.94
CA ASP A 78 8.01 -12.96 -24.55
C ASP A 78 7.57 -13.75 -25.79
N ASP A 79 8.35 -14.77 -26.13
CA ASP A 79 8.10 -15.73 -27.22
C ASP A 79 7.15 -16.87 -26.81
N ARG A 80 6.82 -16.99 -25.52
CA ARG A 80 5.98 -18.07 -24.98
C ARG A 80 4.49 -17.76 -24.99
N ALA A 81 4.12 -16.51 -25.26
CA ALA A 81 2.74 -16.07 -25.34
C ALA A 81 2.39 -15.63 -26.77
N TRP A 82 1.11 -15.72 -27.15
CA TRP A 82 0.63 -15.23 -28.45
C TRP A 82 1.33 -15.85 -29.67
N TYR A 83 1.55 -17.18 -29.67
CA TYR A 83 2.09 -17.87 -30.84
C TYR A 83 1.20 -17.62 -32.07
N PRO A 84 1.74 -17.26 -33.24
CA PRO A 84 3.18 -17.20 -33.62
C PRO A 84 3.85 -15.81 -33.48
N LEU A 85 3.16 -14.81 -32.96
CA LEU A 85 3.62 -13.42 -32.95
C LEU A 85 4.58 -13.09 -31.79
N GLY A 86 4.35 -13.65 -30.61
CA GLY A 86 5.01 -13.20 -29.38
C GLY A 86 4.39 -11.92 -28.81
N ARG A 87 4.91 -11.43 -27.68
CA ARG A 87 4.48 -10.16 -27.05
C ARG A 87 5.68 -9.38 -26.50
N ILE A 88 5.79 -8.11 -26.87
CA ILE A 88 6.73 -7.19 -26.22
C ILE A 88 6.18 -6.82 -24.84
N ILE A 89 6.79 -7.29 -23.76
CA ILE A 89 6.26 -7.11 -22.42
C ILE A 89 6.57 -5.71 -21.89
N GLY A 90 7.83 -5.30 -21.91
CA GLY A 90 8.27 -4.05 -21.26
C GLY A 90 7.57 -2.77 -21.77
N GLY A 91 7.06 -2.77 -23.01
CA GLY A 91 6.31 -1.66 -23.59
C GLY A 91 4.78 -1.81 -23.58
N THR A 92 4.23 -2.95 -23.14
CA THR A 92 2.77 -3.21 -23.19
C THR A 92 2.13 -3.42 -21.82
N ILE A 93 2.84 -3.08 -20.74
CA ILE A 93 2.37 -3.22 -19.36
C ILE A 93 2.71 -1.99 -18.51
N TYR A 94 2.01 -1.85 -17.39
CA TYR A 94 2.34 -0.89 -16.34
C TYR A 94 3.36 -1.56 -15.38
N PRO A 95 4.61 -1.06 -15.27
CA PRO A 95 5.66 -1.75 -14.53
C PRO A 95 5.64 -1.50 -13.01
N GLY A 96 4.80 -0.60 -12.52
CA GLY A 96 4.82 -0.08 -11.14
C GLY A 96 4.63 -1.17 -10.09
N LEU A 97 3.71 -2.11 -10.32
CA LEU A 97 3.47 -3.25 -9.42
C LEU A 97 4.72 -4.14 -9.30
N MET A 98 5.30 -4.54 -10.43
CA MET A 98 6.46 -5.43 -10.49
C MET A 98 7.70 -4.77 -9.88
N VAL A 99 7.95 -3.50 -10.21
CA VAL A 99 9.09 -2.74 -9.68
C VAL A 99 8.96 -2.55 -8.17
N THR A 100 7.76 -2.31 -7.65
CA THR A 100 7.52 -2.20 -6.21
C THR A 100 7.85 -3.50 -5.48
N SER A 101 7.35 -4.63 -5.98
CA SER A 101 7.62 -5.95 -5.40
C SER A 101 9.09 -6.33 -5.47
N ALA A 102 9.74 -6.09 -6.60
CA ALA A 102 11.18 -6.34 -6.76
C ALA A 102 12.02 -5.46 -5.83
N THR A 103 11.61 -4.21 -5.63
CA THR A 103 12.29 -3.30 -4.69
C THR A 103 12.14 -3.79 -3.25
N LEU A 104 10.92 -4.16 -2.84
CA LEU A 104 10.67 -4.72 -1.50
C LEU A 104 11.47 -6.01 -1.28
N TYR A 105 11.50 -6.89 -2.27
CA TYR A 105 12.31 -8.10 -2.25
C TYR A 105 13.80 -7.78 -2.06
N ASN A 106 14.36 -6.89 -2.88
CA ASN A 106 15.77 -6.50 -2.79
C ASN A 106 16.12 -5.85 -1.45
N VAL A 107 15.23 -5.03 -0.89
CA VAL A 107 15.41 -4.45 0.45
C VAL A 107 15.43 -5.54 1.52
N MET A 108 14.52 -6.53 1.45
CA MET A 108 14.52 -7.66 2.38
C MET A 108 15.81 -8.50 2.26
N GLN A 109 16.26 -8.78 1.03
CA GLN A 109 17.52 -9.48 0.79
C GLN A 109 18.74 -8.70 1.31
N PHE A 110 18.75 -7.37 1.18
CA PHE A 110 19.80 -6.51 1.72
C PHE A 110 19.93 -6.64 3.25
N PHE A 111 18.82 -6.83 3.96
CA PHE A 111 18.80 -7.11 5.40
C PHE A 111 18.96 -8.60 5.75
N ASN A 112 19.33 -9.45 4.79
CA ASN A 112 19.46 -10.91 4.94
C ASN A 112 18.17 -11.61 5.40
N ILE A 113 17.01 -11.04 5.07
CA ILE A 113 15.71 -11.66 5.29
C ILE A 113 15.34 -12.43 4.03
N THR A 114 15.70 -13.72 4.00
CA THR A 114 15.52 -14.59 2.82
C THR A 114 14.06 -15.01 2.67
N ILE A 115 13.27 -14.19 1.99
CA ILE A 115 11.87 -14.48 1.64
C ILE A 115 11.77 -14.76 0.14
N ASP A 116 10.95 -15.73 -0.25
CA ASP A 116 10.63 -16.01 -1.65
C ASP A 116 9.81 -14.85 -2.28
N ILE A 117 10.11 -14.48 -3.52
CA ILE A 117 9.39 -13.43 -4.26
C ILE A 117 7.87 -13.69 -4.31
N ARG A 118 7.44 -14.95 -4.35
CA ARG A 118 6.02 -15.33 -4.28
C ARG A 118 5.35 -14.79 -3.03
N ASN A 119 6.01 -14.91 -1.87
CA ASN A 119 5.44 -14.43 -0.62
C ASN A 119 5.35 -12.91 -0.60
N VAL A 120 6.34 -12.21 -1.16
CA VAL A 120 6.27 -10.74 -1.34
C VAL A 120 5.06 -10.37 -2.18
N CYS A 121 4.83 -11.04 -3.32
CA CYS A 121 3.66 -10.80 -4.17
C CYS A 121 2.33 -11.09 -3.46
N VAL A 122 2.23 -12.19 -2.70
CA VAL A 122 1.00 -12.58 -1.98
C VAL A 122 0.62 -11.55 -0.91
N PHE A 123 1.59 -11.03 -0.16
CA PHE A 123 1.34 -10.10 0.96
C PHE A 123 1.41 -8.62 0.58
N LEU A 124 1.68 -8.30 -0.69
CA LEU A 124 1.77 -6.91 -1.16
C LEU A 124 0.46 -6.15 -0.99
N ALA A 125 -0.66 -6.72 -1.42
CA ALA A 125 -1.97 -6.05 -1.36
C ALA A 125 -2.42 -5.76 0.09
N PRO A 126 -2.34 -6.71 1.05
CA PRO A 126 -2.56 -6.42 2.47
C PRO A 126 -1.64 -5.31 3.02
N PHE A 127 -0.35 -5.32 2.66
CA PHE A 127 0.61 -4.30 3.09
C PHE A 127 0.21 -2.90 2.60
N PHE A 128 -0.09 -2.76 1.30
CA PHE A 128 -0.54 -1.48 0.76
C PHE A 128 -1.90 -1.05 1.31
N SER A 129 -2.80 -1.98 1.63
CA SER A 129 -4.06 -1.65 2.28
C SER A 129 -3.86 -1.02 3.67
N SER A 130 -2.88 -1.48 4.44
CA SER A 130 -2.51 -0.83 5.71
C SER A 130 -1.98 0.59 5.50
N LEU A 131 -1.20 0.82 4.43
CA LEU A 131 -0.75 2.16 4.06
C LEU A 131 -1.90 3.05 3.58
N THR A 132 -2.84 2.49 2.81
CA THR A 132 -4.06 3.17 2.36
C THR A 132 -4.84 3.72 3.56
N THR A 133 -4.99 2.94 4.64
CA THR A 133 -5.63 3.40 5.88
C THR A 133 -4.98 4.67 6.45
N ILE A 134 -3.64 4.75 6.42
CA ILE A 134 -2.88 5.92 6.91
C ILE A 134 -3.06 7.10 5.96
N VAL A 135 -3.00 6.88 4.64
CA VAL A 135 -3.18 7.95 3.64
C VAL A 135 -4.60 8.51 3.68
N THR A 136 -5.63 7.68 3.88
CA THR A 136 -7.01 8.14 4.06
C THR A 136 -7.14 9.03 5.30
N TYR A 137 -6.50 8.68 6.41
CA TYR A 137 -6.45 9.56 7.59
C TYR A 137 -5.88 10.94 7.23
N LEU A 138 -4.74 10.97 6.54
CA LEU A 138 -4.07 12.21 6.15
C LEU A 138 -4.94 13.05 5.21
N LEU A 139 -5.54 12.42 4.20
CA LEU A 139 -6.44 13.06 3.25
C LEU A 139 -7.65 13.70 3.95
N THR A 140 -8.38 12.94 4.76
CA THR A 140 -9.59 13.43 5.43
C THR A 140 -9.27 14.47 6.49
N LYS A 141 -8.10 14.37 7.16
CA LYS A 141 -7.62 15.39 8.10
C LYS A 141 -7.45 16.76 7.43
N GLU A 142 -6.97 16.82 6.19
CA GLU A 142 -6.81 18.09 5.46
C GLU A 142 -8.16 18.74 5.08
N LEU A 143 -9.24 17.94 5.01
CA LEU A 143 -10.56 18.44 4.62
C LEU A 143 -11.36 19.03 5.80
N LYS A 144 -11.17 18.51 7.00
CA LYS A 144 -11.97 18.94 8.16
C LYS A 144 -11.18 18.89 9.46
N ASP A 145 -11.17 17.74 10.13
CA ASP A 145 -10.61 17.58 11.46
C ASP A 145 -10.04 16.18 11.65
N GLU A 146 -9.22 16.02 12.69
CA GLU A 146 -8.54 14.76 12.96
C GLU A 146 -9.51 13.63 13.38
N GLY A 147 -10.64 13.98 13.99
CA GLY A 147 -11.68 13.02 14.36
C GLY A 147 -12.30 12.38 13.12
N ALA A 148 -12.69 13.19 12.13
CA ALA A 148 -13.16 12.69 10.84
C ALA A 148 -12.11 11.80 10.15
N GLY A 149 -10.83 12.17 10.22
CA GLY A 149 -9.74 11.36 9.68
C GLY A 149 -9.63 9.97 10.31
N LEU A 150 -9.73 9.88 11.64
CA LEU A 150 -9.67 8.58 12.33
C LEU A 150 -10.85 7.68 11.96
N VAL A 151 -12.05 8.26 11.84
CA VAL A 151 -13.25 7.52 11.41
C VAL A 151 -13.10 7.03 9.97
N ALA A 152 -12.65 7.89 9.05
CA ALA A 152 -12.43 7.50 7.65
C ALA A 152 -11.40 6.37 7.51
N ALA A 153 -10.30 6.44 8.27
CA ALA A 153 -9.30 5.38 8.30
C ALA A 153 -9.85 4.05 8.82
N ALA A 154 -10.65 4.07 9.90
CA ALA A 154 -11.29 2.87 10.43
C ALA A 154 -12.29 2.26 9.42
N MET A 155 -13.05 3.10 8.71
CA MET A 155 -14.03 2.64 7.71
C MET A 155 -13.35 1.99 6.50
N ILE A 156 -12.31 2.62 5.92
CA ILE A 156 -11.64 2.06 4.73
C ILE A 156 -10.85 0.78 5.06
N ALA A 157 -10.39 0.62 6.32
CA ALA A 157 -9.70 -0.60 6.75
C ALA A 157 -10.56 -1.86 6.55
N ILE A 158 -11.88 -1.77 6.76
CA ILE A 158 -12.82 -2.90 6.75
C ILE A 158 -13.84 -2.87 5.60
N VAL A 159 -13.79 -1.89 4.70
CA VAL A 159 -14.80 -1.73 3.66
C VAL A 159 -14.75 -2.92 2.67
N PRO A 160 -15.85 -3.70 2.51
CA PRO A 160 -15.84 -4.92 1.70
C PRO A 160 -15.48 -4.67 0.22
N GLY A 161 -15.88 -3.51 -0.32
CA GLY A 161 -15.60 -3.14 -1.70
C GLY A 161 -14.11 -2.98 -2.01
N TYR A 162 -13.30 -2.53 -1.04
CA TYR A 162 -11.85 -2.49 -1.21
C TYR A 162 -11.22 -3.85 -0.90
N ILE A 163 -11.72 -4.54 0.14
CA ILE A 163 -11.23 -5.88 0.51
C ILE A 163 -11.31 -6.84 -0.67
N SER A 164 -12.41 -6.85 -1.43
CA SER A 164 -12.60 -7.78 -2.56
C SER A 164 -11.52 -7.68 -3.66
N ARG A 165 -10.81 -6.54 -3.75
CA ARG A 165 -9.72 -6.29 -4.72
C ARG A 165 -8.33 -6.22 -4.08
N SER A 166 -8.22 -6.51 -2.78
CA SER A 166 -6.95 -6.38 -2.03
C SER A 166 -6.71 -7.53 -1.05
N VAL A 167 -7.33 -8.68 -1.28
CA VAL A 167 -7.11 -9.90 -0.47
C VAL A 167 -5.69 -10.43 -0.66
N ALA A 168 -5.11 -11.04 0.37
CA ALA A 168 -3.84 -11.74 0.25
C ALA A 168 -3.91 -12.80 -0.87
N GLY A 169 -2.92 -12.78 -1.75
CA GLY A 169 -2.85 -13.64 -2.95
C GLY A 169 -3.44 -13.02 -4.22
N SER A 170 -4.22 -11.93 -4.12
CA SER A 170 -4.67 -11.15 -5.27
C SER A 170 -3.59 -10.12 -5.66
N TYR A 171 -2.57 -10.61 -6.39
CA TYR A 171 -1.46 -9.78 -6.85
C TYR A 171 -1.81 -9.02 -8.14
N ASP A 172 -2.75 -8.09 -8.00
CA ASP A 172 -3.25 -7.25 -9.10
C ASP A 172 -2.96 -5.75 -8.87
N ASN A 173 -3.06 -4.98 -9.94
CA ASN A 173 -2.67 -3.57 -9.96
C ASN A 173 -3.57 -2.70 -9.08
N GLU A 174 -4.83 -3.08 -8.88
CA GLU A 174 -5.81 -2.35 -8.07
C GLU A 174 -5.38 -2.22 -6.61
N GLY A 175 -4.69 -3.23 -6.08
CA GLY A 175 -4.23 -3.26 -4.69
C GLY A 175 -3.31 -2.09 -4.33
N ILE A 176 -2.43 -1.73 -5.28
CA ILE A 176 -1.49 -0.60 -5.16
C ILE A 176 -2.10 0.70 -5.71
N ALA A 177 -2.95 0.63 -6.73
CA ALA A 177 -3.52 1.79 -7.39
C ALA A 177 -4.37 2.66 -6.45
N ILE A 178 -5.16 2.04 -5.56
CA ILE A 178 -6.01 2.79 -4.62
C ILE A 178 -5.14 3.61 -3.65
N PHE A 179 -4.03 3.04 -3.16
CA PHE A 179 -3.06 3.76 -2.35
C PHE A 179 -2.49 4.96 -3.13
N CYS A 180 -2.00 4.74 -4.36
CA CYS A 180 -1.40 5.76 -5.20
C CYS A 180 -2.37 6.91 -5.51
N MET A 181 -3.64 6.57 -5.78
CA MET A 181 -4.69 7.55 -6.08
C MET A 181 -4.98 8.43 -4.86
N LEU A 182 -5.19 7.85 -3.67
CA LEU A 182 -5.43 8.63 -2.46
C LEU A 182 -4.22 9.47 -2.07
N LEU A 183 -3.01 8.95 -2.28
CA LEU A 183 -1.77 9.69 -2.02
C LEU A 183 -1.64 10.92 -2.93
N THR A 184 -2.01 10.77 -4.21
CA THR A 184 -2.01 11.86 -5.17
C THR A 184 -3.05 12.92 -4.80
N TYR A 185 -4.27 12.52 -4.42
CA TYR A 185 -5.28 13.47 -3.93
C TYR A 185 -4.84 14.20 -2.66
N TYR A 186 -4.20 13.50 -1.73
CA TYR A 186 -3.66 14.12 -0.51
C TYR A 186 -2.65 15.22 -0.85
N PHE A 187 -1.64 14.91 -1.67
CA PHE A 187 -0.65 15.92 -2.03
C PHE A 187 -1.23 17.04 -2.89
N TRP A 188 -2.18 16.74 -3.77
CA TRP A 188 -2.87 17.76 -4.57
C TRP A 188 -3.61 18.77 -3.67
N ILE A 189 -4.48 18.28 -2.77
CA ILE A 189 -5.21 19.15 -1.83
C ILE A 189 -4.24 19.94 -0.96
N LYS A 190 -3.17 19.30 -0.47
CA LYS A 190 -2.16 19.97 0.33
C LYS A 190 -1.39 21.04 -0.45
N ALA A 191 -1.10 20.79 -1.72
CA ALA A 191 -0.46 21.76 -2.61
C ALA A 191 -1.36 22.96 -2.88
N VAL A 192 -2.66 22.74 -3.13
CA VAL A 192 -3.65 23.81 -3.33
C VAL A 192 -3.83 24.64 -2.06
N ASN A 193 -3.92 23.99 -0.89
CA ASN A 193 -4.10 24.69 0.39
C ASN A 193 -2.86 25.48 0.82
N THR A 194 -1.65 24.95 0.59
CA THR A 194 -0.40 25.57 1.06
C THR A 194 0.23 26.52 0.03
N GLY A 195 0.03 26.28 -1.27
CA GLY A 195 0.61 27.07 -2.35
C GLY A 195 2.13 26.91 -2.52
N THR A 196 2.74 25.82 -2.04
CA THR A 196 4.20 25.61 -2.14
C THR A 196 4.57 24.63 -3.25
N ILE A 197 5.69 24.95 -3.93
CA ILE A 197 6.25 24.13 -5.02
C ILE A 197 6.58 22.71 -4.55
N LEU A 198 7.03 22.56 -3.30
CA LEU A 198 7.35 21.25 -2.72
C LEU A 198 6.17 20.28 -2.82
N TRP A 199 4.97 20.69 -2.37
CA TRP A 199 3.80 19.82 -2.43
C TRP A 199 3.37 19.56 -3.87
N ALA A 200 3.48 20.53 -4.77
CA ALA A 200 3.22 20.32 -6.20
C ALA A 200 4.17 19.29 -6.82
N THR A 201 5.47 19.33 -6.47
CA THR A 201 6.44 18.32 -6.92
C THR A 201 6.14 16.93 -6.35
N MET A 202 5.73 16.85 -5.07
CA MET A 202 5.31 15.58 -4.47
C MET A 202 4.05 15.01 -5.13
N THR A 203 3.09 15.87 -5.52
CA THR A 203 1.93 15.46 -6.31
C THR A 203 2.35 14.91 -7.67
N ALA A 204 3.27 15.58 -8.37
CA ALA A 204 3.75 15.11 -9.67
C ALA A 204 4.45 13.75 -9.58
N LEU A 205 5.25 13.52 -8.54
CA LEU A 205 5.90 12.23 -8.29
C LEU A 205 4.88 11.14 -7.92
N ALA A 206 3.89 11.45 -7.09
CA ALA A 206 2.80 10.52 -6.76
C ALA A 206 1.95 10.18 -7.98
N TYR A 207 1.68 11.17 -8.85
CA TYR A 207 0.97 10.97 -10.11
C TYR A 207 1.78 10.11 -11.09
N PHE A 208 3.09 10.35 -11.22
CA PHE A 208 3.97 9.50 -12.03
C PHE A 208 3.93 8.03 -11.55
N TYR A 209 3.98 7.83 -10.23
CA TYR A 209 3.86 6.50 -9.64
C TYR A 209 2.51 5.85 -9.93
N MET A 210 1.41 6.62 -9.85
CA MET A 210 0.07 6.17 -10.23
C MET A 210 -0.01 5.73 -11.70
N VAL A 211 0.49 6.56 -12.62
CA VAL A 211 0.56 6.27 -14.07
C VAL A 211 1.35 4.99 -14.33
N SER A 212 2.46 4.79 -13.61
CA SER A 212 3.27 3.57 -13.74
C SER A 212 2.59 2.33 -13.18
N SER A 213 1.60 2.47 -12.30
CA SER A 213 0.98 1.37 -11.56
C SER A 213 -0.34 0.89 -12.14
N TRP A 214 -1.19 1.78 -12.67
CA TRP A 214 -2.51 1.40 -13.15
C TRP A 214 -3.09 2.35 -14.20
N GLY A 215 -3.85 1.80 -15.15
CA GLY A 215 -4.45 2.54 -16.27
C GLY A 215 -5.51 3.57 -15.88
N GLY A 216 -6.02 3.55 -14.64
CA GLY A 216 -6.98 4.57 -14.18
C GLY A 216 -6.35 5.93 -13.84
N TYR A 217 -5.08 6.17 -14.17
CA TYR A 217 -4.51 7.53 -14.17
C TYR A 217 -5.31 8.49 -15.06
N VAL A 218 -6.01 7.98 -16.09
CA VAL A 218 -6.90 8.76 -16.96
C VAL A 218 -8.06 9.36 -16.16
N PHE A 219 -8.58 8.65 -15.16
CA PHE A 219 -9.59 9.22 -14.26
C PHE A 219 -9.01 10.39 -13.47
N LEU A 220 -7.80 10.23 -12.94
CA LEU A 220 -7.15 11.22 -12.09
C LEU A 220 -6.84 12.53 -12.83
N ILE A 221 -6.39 12.46 -14.09
CA ILE A 221 -6.07 13.69 -14.87
C ILE A 221 -7.31 14.44 -15.35
N ASN A 222 -8.48 13.79 -15.41
CA ASN A 222 -9.73 14.41 -15.88
C ASN A 222 -10.64 14.90 -14.73
N LEU A 223 -10.24 14.70 -13.47
CA LEU A 223 -10.96 15.17 -12.29
C LEU A 223 -10.41 16.53 -11.83
#